data_AF-A0A442FR89-F1
#
_entry.id   AF-A0A442FR89-F1
#
_cell.length_a   1.000
_cell.length_b   1.000
_cell.length_c   1.000
_cell.angle_alpha   90.00
_cell.angle_beta   90.00
_cell.angle_gamma   90.00
#
_symmetry.space_group_name_H-M   'P 1'
#
loop_
_entity.id
_entity.type
_entity.pdbx_description
1 polymer ?
#
loop_
_entity_poly.entity_id
_entity_poly.type
_entity_poly.pdbx_seq_one_letter_code
_entity_poly.pdbx_strand_id
1 'polypeptide(L)'
;MTRDALLALGVVMAGATQLSLPGSTFGYGELLLALWIMLSIGRILAGGRTVLTPALTELAGFWLVMAVALAFGTIVAYFTSILYLTGLVHDTEAYLLLVCITCLAAAEPNADYHLRRSAWWLIAIANVTLAIQVAQGWGWLSGANIELWYWDRFRGWSENPNQLALYCAIFGTLALHLATTTSNRWAKFLAIASVFFTFYVGRLTKSDAYLYTSILTCLTFLGLGIRTWIKTAGNKVSLSRQALLLLLIGSIPMAVSITPYVLSEASTLENFAKSLTKDNGGEATAETAELRLFLWDAALEKGVQSGSMGLGPGPHVNRPPTWERQFDFLTRPFEAHSTVLDLYTQGGAISVLALAWIVGTAVMSAWRAKLDALVALMVSIVIFSIPHLIIRHPIVWFALTLCLVAGRPRELSPRLEPMKVA
;
A
#
# COMPACT_ATOMS: atom_id res chain seq x y z
N MET A 1 -16.43 2.83 -17.28
CA MET A 1 -15.31 3.60 -17.83
C MET A 1 -15.10 4.86 -17.00
N THR A 2 -16.07 5.77 -16.93
CA THR A 2 -15.97 6.99 -16.09
C THR A 2 -15.78 6.70 -14.61
N ARG A 3 -16.54 5.75 -14.04
CA ARG A 3 -16.37 5.33 -12.62
C ARG A 3 -15.00 4.72 -12.34
N ASP A 4 -14.50 3.88 -13.25
CA ASP A 4 -13.18 3.23 -13.13
C ASP A 4 -12.04 4.27 -13.16
N ALA A 5 -12.13 5.26 -14.05
CA ALA A 5 -11.18 6.37 -14.11
C ALA A 5 -11.27 7.28 -12.87
N LEU A 6 -12.48 7.52 -12.35
CA LEU A 6 -12.69 8.29 -11.13
C LEU A 6 -12.09 7.60 -9.88
N LEU A 7 -12.30 6.28 -9.74
CA LEU A 7 -11.66 5.49 -8.69
C LEU A 7 -10.13 5.59 -8.79
N ALA A 8 -9.59 5.38 -9.99
CA ALA A 8 -8.16 5.48 -10.25
C ALA A 8 -7.60 6.86 -9.91
N LEU A 9 -8.29 7.93 -10.32
CA LEU A 9 -7.89 9.31 -10.03
C LEU A 9 -7.91 9.57 -8.52
N GLY A 10 -8.98 9.18 -7.82
CA GLY A 10 -9.07 9.33 -6.37
C GLY A 10 -7.96 8.58 -5.62
N VAL A 11 -7.67 7.33 -6.04
CA VAL A 11 -6.60 6.53 -5.45
C VAL A 11 -5.22 7.17 -5.69
N VAL A 12 -4.93 7.69 -6.89
CA VAL A 12 -3.64 8.38 -7.17
C VAL A 12 -3.53 9.68 -6.38
N MET A 13 -4.61 10.49 -6.35
CA MET A 13 -4.60 11.79 -5.70
C MET A 13 -4.62 11.71 -4.18
N ALA A 14 -4.99 10.57 -3.58
CA ALA A 14 -4.82 10.33 -2.14
C ALA A 14 -3.34 10.33 -1.68
N GLY A 15 -2.40 10.24 -2.63
CA GLY A 15 -0.97 10.44 -2.36
C GLY A 15 -0.54 11.91 -2.32
N ALA A 16 -1.36 12.83 -2.84
CA ALA A 16 -1.02 14.23 -3.03
C ALA A 16 -1.45 15.08 -1.82
N THR A 17 -0.93 14.78 -0.64
CA THR A 17 -1.39 15.38 0.62
C THR A 17 -1.05 16.87 0.78
N GLN A 18 -0.10 17.41 0.00
CA GLN A 18 0.11 18.87 -0.06
C GLN A 18 -1.03 19.59 -0.80
N LEU A 19 -1.83 18.86 -1.58
CA LEU A 19 -3.00 19.38 -2.29
C LEU A 19 -4.25 19.19 -1.42
N SER A 20 -4.44 20.10 -0.47
CA SER A 20 -5.66 20.17 0.34
C SER A 20 -6.69 21.13 -0.25
N LEU A 21 -7.97 20.88 0.03
CA LEU A 21 -9.03 21.83 -0.27
C LEU A 21 -8.92 23.01 0.70
N PRO A 22 -8.90 24.27 0.22
CA PRO A 22 -8.81 25.44 1.10
C PRO A 22 -9.92 25.43 2.16
N GLY A 23 -9.53 25.47 3.44
CA GLY A 23 -10.47 25.49 4.58
C GLY A 23 -11.05 24.13 4.97
N SER A 24 -10.58 23.02 4.41
CA SER A 24 -11.03 21.65 4.72
C SER A 24 -9.88 20.76 5.17
N THR A 25 -10.18 19.75 6.00
CA THR A 25 -9.24 18.69 6.39
C THR A 25 -9.10 17.61 5.31
N PHE A 26 -9.92 17.65 4.26
CA PHE A 26 -9.92 16.66 3.18
C PHE A 26 -9.05 17.10 1.99
N GLY A 27 -8.31 16.15 1.43
CA GLY A 27 -7.59 16.31 0.18
C GLY A 27 -8.48 16.05 -1.04
N TYR A 28 -7.94 16.36 -2.22
CA TYR A 28 -8.64 16.06 -3.47
C TYR A 28 -8.84 14.56 -3.70
N GLY A 29 -7.94 13.72 -3.18
CA GLY A 29 -8.08 12.25 -3.24
C GLY A 29 -9.34 11.77 -2.54
N GLU A 30 -9.54 12.19 -1.30
CA GLU A 30 -10.71 11.83 -0.48
C GLU A 30 -12.00 12.31 -1.13
N LEU A 31 -12.03 13.54 -1.67
CA LEU A 31 -13.19 14.08 -2.37
C LEU A 31 -13.58 13.23 -3.59
N LEU A 32 -12.61 12.86 -4.42
CA LEU A 32 -12.83 12.04 -5.62
C LEU A 32 -13.31 10.63 -5.26
N LEU A 33 -12.75 10.05 -4.19
CA LEU A 33 -13.18 8.75 -3.67
C LEU A 33 -14.59 8.83 -3.08
N ALA A 34 -14.92 9.89 -2.35
CA ALA A 34 -16.28 10.14 -1.86
C ALA A 34 -17.29 10.28 -3.01
N LEU A 35 -16.93 11.02 -4.06
CA LEU A 35 -17.75 11.12 -5.28
C LEU A 35 -17.95 9.75 -5.94
N TRP A 36 -16.88 8.95 -6.04
CA TRP A 36 -16.97 7.60 -6.56
C TRP A 36 -17.89 6.71 -5.70
N ILE A 37 -17.82 6.81 -4.38
CA ILE A 37 -18.70 6.11 -3.44
C ILE A 37 -20.16 6.52 -3.67
N MET A 38 -20.44 7.84 -3.72
CA MET A 38 -21.79 8.36 -3.95
C MET A 38 -22.39 7.85 -5.26
N LEU A 39 -21.62 7.86 -6.35
CA LEU A 39 -22.06 7.32 -7.64
C LEU A 39 -22.30 5.80 -7.59
N SER A 40 -21.50 5.08 -6.80
CA SER A 40 -21.63 3.64 -6.60
C SER A 40 -22.91 3.29 -5.84
N ILE A 41 -23.18 4.00 -4.74
CA ILE A 41 -24.40 3.85 -3.95
C ILE A 41 -25.61 4.27 -4.77
N GLY A 42 -25.56 5.42 -5.45
CA GLY A 42 -26.65 5.90 -6.31
C GLY A 42 -27.02 4.90 -7.41
N ARG A 43 -26.02 4.24 -8.02
CA ARG A 43 -26.27 3.14 -8.98
C ARG A 43 -27.02 1.98 -8.33
N ILE A 44 -26.61 1.56 -7.13
CA ILE A 44 -27.24 0.44 -6.41
C ILE A 44 -28.69 0.79 -6.07
N LEU A 45 -28.92 2.00 -5.54
CA LEU A 45 -30.25 2.51 -5.22
C LEU A 45 -31.15 2.65 -6.46
N ALA A 46 -30.58 2.95 -7.63
CA ALA A 46 -31.28 2.98 -8.92
C ALA A 46 -31.55 1.58 -9.51
N GLY A 47 -31.40 0.50 -8.74
CA GLY A 47 -31.65 -0.88 -9.19
C GLY A 47 -30.46 -1.58 -9.84
N GLY A 48 -29.26 -1.01 -9.74
CA GLY A 48 -28.03 -1.62 -10.22
C GLY A 48 -27.71 -2.93 -9.48
N ARG A 49 -27.39 -3.99 -10.22
CA ARG A 49 -27.03 -5.29 -9.64
C ARG A 49 -25.75 -5.19 -8.79
N THR A 50 -25.76 -5.89 -7.66
CA THR A 50 -24.59 -6.21 -6.82
C THR A 50 -24.41 -7.72 -6.79
N VAL A 51 -23.17 -8.18 -6.59
CA VAL A 51 -22.86 -9.60 -6.50
C VAL A 51 -22.17 -9.86 -5.17
N LEU A 52 -22.66 -10.84 -4.42
CA LEU A 52 -21.99 -11.33 -3.23
C LEU A 52 -20.80 -12.20 -3.65
N THR A 53 -19.68 -11.56 -3.96
CA THR A 53 -18.45 -12.27 -4.30
C THR A 53 -17.78 -12.77 -3.02
N PRO A 54 -17.02 -13.88 -3.06
CA PRO A 54 -16.27 -14.30 -1.89
C PRO A 54 -15.17 -13.28 -1.51
N ALA A 55 -14.73 -12.41 -2.44
CA ALA A 55 -13.80 -11.32 -2.12
C ALA A 55 -14.50 -10.25 -1.27
N LEU A 56 -15.77 -9.95 -1.57
CA LEU A 56 -16.61 -9.08 -0.75
C LEU A 56 -16.81 -9.67 0.65
N THR A 57 -17.08 -10.98 0.78
CA THR A 57 -17.27 -11.60 2.10
C THR A 57 -16.01 -11.53 2.96
N GLU A 58 -14.84 -11.71 2.36
CA GLU A 58 -13.55 -11.62 3.06
C GLU A 58 -13.24 -10.18 3.49
N LEU A 59 -13.45 -9.21 2.61
CA LEU A 59 -13.27 -7.78 2.94
C LEU A 59 -14.27 -7.32 4.00
N ALA A 60 -15.55 -7.65 3.84
CA ALA A 60 -16.59 -7.31 4.82
C ALA A 60 -16.32 -7.98 6.18
N GLY A 61 -15.89 -9.25 6.18
CA GLY A 61 -15.50 -9.98 7.38
C GLY A 61 -14.30 -9.34 8.07
N PHE A 62 -13.26 -8.98 7.31
CA PHE A 62 -12.09 -8.27 7.83
C PHE A 62 -12.50 -6.94 8.49
N TRP A 63 -13.28 -6.13 7.79
CA TRP A 63 -13.70 -4.82 8.29
C TRP A 63 -14.63 -4.92 9.50
N LEU A 64 -15.48 -5.94 9.56
CA LEU A 64 -16.32 -6.21 10.72
C LEU A 64 -15.47 -6.57 11.95
N VAL A 65 -14.49 -7.47 11.79
CA VAL A 65 -13.56 -7.83 12.87
C VAL A 65 -12.76 -6.60 13.32
N MET A 66 -12.27 -5.80 12.38
CA MET A 66 -11.57 -4.55 12.68
C MET A 66 -12.45 -3.56 13.43
N ALA A 67 -13.69 -3.33 12.99
CA ALA A 67 -14.60 -2.40 13.63
C ALA A 67 -14.90 -2.82 15.08
N VAL A 68 -15.12 -4.12 15.32
CA VAL A 68 -15.32 -4.66 16.66
C VAL A 68 -14.07 -4.50 17.51
N ALA A 69 -12.89 -4.88 17.00
CA ALA A 69 -11.62 -4.77 17.72
C ALA A 69 -11.29 -3.32 18.09
N LEU A 70 -11.44 -2.38 17.15
CA LEU A 70 -11.23 -0.95 17.39
C LEU A 70 -12.23 -0.37 18.37
N ALA A 71 -13.51 -0.76 18.30
CA ALA A 71 -14.53 -0.32 19.26
C ALA A 71 -14.22 -0.81 20.68
N PHE A 72 -13.83 -2.08 20.84
CA PHE A 72 -13.37 -2.59 22.13
C PHE A 72 -12.12 -1.86 22.62
N GLY A 73 -11.15 -1.61 21.74
CA GLY A 73 -9.97 -0.81 22.07
C GLY A 73 -10.33 0.59 22.55
N THR A 74 -11.29 1.27 21.91
CA THR A 74 -11.76 2.60 22.36
C THR A 74 -12.37 2.54 23.76
N ILE A 75 -13.14 1.48 24.08
CA ILE A 75 -13.68 1.28 25.44
C ILE A 75 -12.53 1.10 26.43
N VAL A 76 -11.52 0.29 26.11
CA VAL A 76 -10.34 0.09 26.98
C VAL A 76 -9.61 1.42 27.20
N ALA A 77 -9.37 2.20 26.14
CA ALA A 77 -8.72 3.50 26.25
C ALA A 77 -9.51 4.46 27.13
N TYR A 78 -10.84 4.49 27.01
CA TYR A 78 -11.69 5.33 27.87
C TYR A 78 -11.48 5.06 29.38
N PHE A 79 -11.18 3.81 29.75
CA PHE A 79 -10.93 3.43 31.15
C PHE A 79 -9.45 3.49 31.58
N THR A 80 -8.49 3.57 30.65
CA THR A 80 -7.07 3.34 30.96
C THR A 80 -6.12 4.44 30.47
N SER A 81 -6.55 5.29 29.53
CA SER A 81 -5.69 6.29 28.89
C SER A 81 -6.44 7.59 28.56
N ILE A 82 -5.69 8.61 28.15
CA ILE A 82 -6.27 9.87 27.66
C ILE A 82 -6.65 9.68 26.19
N LEU A 83 -7.95 9.81 25.91
CA LEU A 83 -8.46 9.67 24.55
C LEU A 83 -8.09 10.92 23.72
N TYR A 84 -7.26 10.74 22.69
CA TYR A 84 -6.97 11.80 21.73
C TYR A 84 -8.04 11.81 20.62
N LEU A 85 -9.15 12.52 20.88
CA LEU A 85 -10.35 12.51 20.01
C LEU A 85 -10.03 12.84 18.54
N THR A 86 -9.15 13.81 18.28
CA THR A 86 -8.82 14.22 16.90
C THR A 86 -8.19 13.08 16.12
N GLY A 87 -7.25 12.33 16.72
CA GLY A 87 -6.64 11.16 16.08
C GLY A 87 -7.63 10.02 15.89
N LEU A 88 -8.52 9.81 16.88
CA LEU A 88 -9.57 8.80 16.78
C LEU A 88 -10.53 9.08 15.62
N VAL A 89 -11.01 10.31 15.49
CA VAL A 89 -11.93 10.70 14.41
C VAL A 89 -11.25 10.56 13.05
N HIS A 90 -10.03 11.08 12.92
CA HIS A 90 -9.24 10.99 11.69
C HIS A 90 -9.07 9.53 11.21
N ASP A 91 -8.69 8.62 12.11
CA ASP A 91 -8.48 7.21 11.75
C ASP A 91 -9.79 6.49 11.45
N THR A 92 -10.85 6.83 12.19
CA THR A 92 -12.19 6.28 11.95
C THR A 92 -12.70 6.67 10.57
N GLU A 93 -12.54 7.93 10.18
CA GLU A 93 -12.91 8.44 8.85
C GLU A 93 -12.10 7.75 7.75
N ALA A 94 -10.78 7.62 7.94
CA ALA A 94 -9.92 6.90 7.02
C ALA A 94 -10.35 5.44 6.85
N TYR A 95 -10.63 4.71 7.94
CA TYR A 95 -11.10 3.33 7.85
C TYR A 95 -12.48 3.23 7.21
N LEU A 96 -13.43 4.12 7.53
CA LEU A 96 -14.75 4.12 6.91
C LEU A 96 -14.68 4.34 5.39
N LEU A 97 -13.80 5.25 4.94
CA LEU A 97 -13.54 5.47 3.53
C LEU A 97 -13.04 4.18 2.85
N LEU A 98 -12.09 3.48 3.48
CA LEU A 98 -11.49 2.26 2.96
C LEU A 98 -12.48 1.07 2.94
N VAL A 99 -13.31 0.94 3.97
CA VAL A 99 -14.43 -0.02 4.01
C VAL A 99 -15.33 0.19 2.79
N CYS A 100 -15.77 1.43 2.57
CA CYS A 100 -16.64 1.76 1.45
C CYS A 100 -15.99 1.44 0.11
N ILE A 101 -14.74 1.86 -0.12
CA ILE A 101 -14.04 1.64 -1.39
C ILE A 101 -13.87 0.16 -1.69
N THR A 102 -13.36 -0.60 -0.73
CA THR A 102 -13.01 -2.01 -0.93
C THR A 102 -14.25 -2.89 -1.11
N CYS A 103 -15.26 -2.72 -0.25
CA CYS A 103 -16.51 -3.47 -0.34
C CYS A 103 -17.29 -3.12 -1.62
N LEU A 104 -17.45 -1.84 -1.96
CA LEU A 104 -18.16 -1.46 -3.19
C LEU A 104 -17.43 -1.96 -4.44
N ALA A 105 -16.09 -1.89 -4.47
CA ALA A 105 -15.32 -2.38 -5.61
C ALA A 105 -15.42 -3.90 -5.77
N ALA A 106 -15.45 -4.66 -4.67
CA ALA A 106 -15.61 -6.11 -4.68
C ALA A 106 -17.06 -6.58 -4.96
N ALA A 107 -18.05 -5.71 -4.71
CA ALA A 107 -19.47 -5.99 -4.94
C ALA A 107 -19.93 -5.75 -6.40
N GLU A 108 -19.09 -5.13 -7.24
CA GLU A 108 -19.44 -4.85 -8.64
C GLU A 108 -19.57 -6.15 -9.46
N PRO A 109 -20.59 -6.27 -10.32
CA PRO A 109 -20.63 -7.33 -11.33
C PRO A 109 -19.39 -7.26 -12.22
N ASN A 110 -18.72 -8.40 -12.43
CA ASN A 110 -17.43 -8.44 -13.15
C ASN A 110 -16.34 -7.54 -12.51
N ALA A 111 -16.25 -7.55 -11.17
CA ALA A 111 -15.22 -6.82 -10.42
C ALA A 111 -13.80 -7.06 -10.96
N ASP A 112 -13.49 -8.26 -11.48
CA ASP A 112 -12.22 -8.61 -12.12
C ASP A 112 -11.90 -7.65 -13.29
N TYR A 113 -12.88 -7.45 -14.17
CA TYR A 113 -12.75 -6.59 -15.33
C TYR A 113 -12.66 -5.11 -14.93
N HIS A 114 -13.51 -4.66 -14.01
CA HIS A 114 -13.56 -3.28 -13.54
C HIS A 114 -12.30 -2.87 -12.79
N LEU A 115 -11.80 -3.71 -11.88
CA LEU A 115 -10.56 -3.45 -11.14
C LEU A 115 -9.35 -3.46 -12.07
N ARG A 116 -9.27 -4.41 -13.03
CA ARG A 116 -8.19 -4.43 -14.03
C ARG A 116 -8.23 -3.20 -14.93
N ARG A 117 -9.41 -2.73 -15.34
CA ARG A 117 -9.55 -1.50 -16.12
C ARG A 117 -9.18 -0.27 -15.29
N SER A 118 -9.57 -0.24 -14.02
CA SER A 118 -9.18 0.82 -13.08
C SER A 118 -7.66 0.83 -12.86
N ALA A 119 -7.00 -0.34 -12.83
CA ALA A 119 -5.54 -0.43 -12.72
C ALA A 119 -4.83 0.20 -13.94
N TRP A 120 -5.35 0.01 -15.16
CA TRP A 120 -4.80 0.70 -16.34
C TRP A 120 -4.96 2.22 -16.25
N TRP A 121 -6.14 2.70 -15.83
CA TRP A 121 -6.35 4.12 -15.59
C TRP A 121 -5.42 4.67 -14.51
N LEU A 122 -5.23 3.91 -13.44
CA LEU A 122 -4.40 4.28 -12.31
C LEU A 122 -2.94 4.44 -12.75
N ILE A 123 -2.39 3.52 -13.54
CA ILE A 123 -1.03 3.66 -14.09
C ILE A 123 -0.92 4.83 -15.06
N ALA A 124 -1.91 5.01 -15.95
CA ALA A 124 -1.91 6.13 -16.88
C ALA A 124 -1.93 7.50 -16.16
N ILE A 125 -2.84 7.65 -15.19
CA ILE A 125 -2.97 8.86 -14.37
C ILE A 125 -1.72 9.07 -13.53
N ALA A 126 -1.22 8.02 -12.87
CA ALA A 126 0.00 8.08 -12.06
C ALA A 126 1.20 8.55 -12.89
N ASN A 127 1.41 8.02 -14.10
CA ASN A 127 2.52 8.47 -14.93
C ASN A 127 2.39 9.95 -15.31
N VAL A 128 1.19 10.40 -15.67
CA VAL A 128 0.95 11.81 -16.00
C VAL A 128 1.21 12.70 -14.78
N THR A 129 0.66 12.37 -13.62
CA THR A 129 0.85 13.18 -12.41
C THR A 129 2.28 13.15 -11.91
N LEU A 130 2.98 12.02 -11.98
CA LEU A 130 4.40 11.92 -11.64
C LEU A 130 5.28 12.70 -12.63
N ALA A 131 4.97 12.68 -13.93
CA ALA A 131 5.68 13.47 -14.93
C ALA A 131 5.53 14.97 -14.69
N ILE A 132 4.32 15.42 -14.33
CA ILE A 132 4.08 16.81 -13.93
C ILE A 132 4.87 17.16 -12.67
N GLN A 133 4.85 16.30 -11.65
CA GLN A 133 5.61 16.51 -10.41
C GLN A 133 7.12 16.63 -10.67
N VAL A 134 7.68 15.76 -11.52
CA VAL A 134 9.10 15.84 -11.91
C VAL A 134 9.37 17.11 -12.73
N ALA A 135 8.51 17.47 -13.68
CA ALA A 135 8.71 18.72 -14.43
C ALA A 135 8.66 19.95 -13.51
N GLN A 136 7.76 19.97 -12.52
CA GLN A 136 7.70 21.04 -11.52
C GLN A 136 8.94 21.03 -10.61
N GLY A 137 9.40 19.87 -10.15
CA GLY A 137 10.53 19.78 -9.22
C GLY A 137 11.85 20.23 -9.84
N TRP A 138 11.94 20.19 -11.17
CA TRP A 138 13.11 20.61 -11.95
C TRP A 138 12.95 22.04 -12.49
N GLY A 139 11.85 22.72 -12.15
CA GLY A 139 11.58 24.09 -12.56
C GLY A 139 11.13 24.26 -14.01
N TRP A 140 10.75 23.18 -14.70
CA TRP A 140 10.23 23.26 -16.08
C TRP A 140 8.78 23.74 -16.14
N LEU A 141 8.04 23.56 -15.05
CA LEU A 141 6.68 24.08 -14.87
C LEU A 141 6.65 24.96 -13.64
N SER A 142 5.89 26.06 -13.69
CA SER A 142 5.62 26.87 -12.51
C SER A 142 4.86 26.02 -11.48
N GLY A 143 5.40 25.94 -10.27
CA GLY A 143 4.73 25.29 -9.14
C GLY A 143 3.69 26.22 -8.52
N ALA A 144 2.57 25.64 -8.07
CA ALA A 144 1.83 26.24 -6.97
C ALA A 144 2.73 26.24 -5.71
N ASN A 145 2.35 26.95 -4.63
CA ASN A 145 3.07 27.01 -3.34
C ASN A 145 3.16 25.61 -2.67
N ILE A 146 3.95 24.71 -3.26
CA ILE A 146 4.11 23.29 -2.94
C ILE A 146 5.60 23.04 -2.84
N GLU A 147 6.02 22.40 -1.76
CA GLU A 147 7.42 22.06 -1.52
C GLU A 147 7.72 20.68 -2.10
N LEU A 148 8.25 20.65 -3.32
CA LEU A 148 8.50 19.42 -4.08
C LEU A 148 9.71 18.62 -3.57
N TRP A 149 10.63 19.31 -2.89
CA TRP A 149 11.85 18.75 -2.31
C TRP A 149 11.86 18.99 -0.81
N TYR A 150 11.96 17.91 -0.04
CA TYR A 150 12.25 17.97 1.39
C TYR A 150 13.76 17.77 1.56
N TRP A 151 14.48 18.88 1.74
CA TRP A 151 15.94 18.93 1.64
C TRP A 151 16.42 18.41 0.28
N ASP A 152 17.02 17.22 0.26
CA ASP A 152 17.58 16.56 -0.90
C ASP A 152 16.70 15.38 -1.39
N ARG A 153 15.50 15.22 -0.81
CA ARG A 153 14.57 14.12 -1.08
C ARG A 153 13.36 14.62 -1.84
N PHE A 154 13.06 14.00 -2.98
CA PHE A 154 11.88 14.34 -3.75
C PHE A 154 10.62 13.84 -3.03
N ARG A 155 9.71 14.76 -2.67
CA ARG A 155 8.40 14.42 -2.08
C ARG A 155 7.23 14.70 -3.00
N GLY A 156 7.45 15.40 -4.12
CA GLY A 156 6.41 15.68 -5.11
C GLY A 156 5.24 16.40 -4.46
N TRP A 157 4.01 15.93 -4.68
CA TRP A 157 2.82 16.47 -4.02
C TRP A 157 2.50 15.82 -2.67
N SER A 158 3.32 14.91 -2.17
CA SER A 158 3.16 14.28 -0.85
C SER A 158 3.86 15.11 0.22
N GLU A 159 3.32 15.15 1.44
CA GLU A 159 3.98 15.80 2.59
C GLU A 159 5.23 15.02 3.01
N ASN A 160 5.21 13.70 2.81
CA ASN A 160 6.30 12.80 3.19
C ASN A 160 6.91 12.12 1.94
N PRO A 161 8.24 12.19 1.73
CA PRO A 161 8.88 11.47 0.62
C PRO A 161 8.67 9.95 0.66
N ASN A 162 8.53 9.34 1.85
CA ASN A 162 8.22 7.91 1.96
C ASN A 162 6.81 7.55 1.50
N GLN A 163 5.86 8.50 1.55
CA GLN A 163 4.51 8.30 1.01
C GLN A 163 4.55 8.23 -0.52
N LEU A 164 5.25 9.16 -1.17
CA LEU A 164 5.47 9.08 -2.62
C LEU A 164 6.19 7.77 -3.00
N ALA A 165 7.16 7.35 -2.19
CA ALA A 165 7.90 6.12 -2.40
C ALA A 165 7.02 4.86 -2.30
N LEU A 166 6.11 4.79 -1.33
CA LEU A 166 5.10 3.73 -1.23
C LEU A 166 4.25 3.65 -2.52
N TYR A 167 3.79 4.80 -3.02
CA TYR A 167 3.00 4.88 -4.23
C TYR A 167 3.80 4.39 -5.44
N CYS A 168 5.05 4.82 -5.60
CA CYS A 168 5.94 4.31 -6.65
C CYS A 168 6.17 2.78 -6.55
N ALA A 169 6.26 2.23 -5.34
CA ALA A 169 6.47 0.78 -5.14
C ALA A 169 5.25 -0.03 -5.61
N ILE A 170 4.04 0.46 -5.33
CA ILE A 170 2.80 -0.17 -5.77
C ILE A 170 2.56 0.07 -7.26
N PHE A 171 2.77 1.28 -7.78
CA PHE A 171 2.60 1.58 -9.20
C PHE A 171 3.55 0.77 -10.08
N GLY A 172 4.82 0.65 -9.72
CA GLY A 172 5.78 -0.13 -10.48
C GLY A 172 5.42 -1.62 -10.55
N THR A 173 5.01 -2.20 -9.43
CA THR A 173 4.64 -3.63 -9.36
C THR A 173 3.27 -3.90 -10.01
N LEU A 174 2.32 -2.97 -9.90
CA LEU A 174 1.05 -3.03 -10.62
C LEU A 174 1.25 -2.89 -12.14
N ALA A 175 2.12 -1.98 -12.59
CA ALA A 175 2.48 -1.86 -14.00
C ALA A 175 3.16 -3.14 -14.52
N LEU A 176 4.01 -3.78 -13.72
CA LEU A 176 4.60 -5.08 -14.04
C LEU A 176 3.53 -6.18 -14.21
N HIS A 177 2.51 -6.19 -13.34
CA HIS A 177 1.35 -7.09 -13.51
C HIS A 177 0.59 -6.82 -14.82
N LEU A 178 0.35 -5.56 -15.17
CA LEU A 178 -0.34 -5.22 -16.42
C LEU A 178 0.51 -5.58 -17.65
N ALA A 179 1.83 -5.38 -17.59
CA ALA A 179 2.78 -5.75 -18.64
C ALA A 179 2.84 -7.26 -18.89
N THR A 180 2.72 -8.07 -17.84
CA THR A 180 2.81 -9.54 -17.92
C THR A 180 1.51 -10.20 -18.35
N THR A 181 0.37 -9.53 -18.15
CA THR A 181 -0.96 -10.11 -18.43
C THR A 181 -1.62 -9.59 -19.71
N THR A 182 -1.07 -8.55 -20.35
CA THR A 182 -1.62 -7.98 -21.58
C THR A 182 -1.04 -8.65 -22.83
N SER A 183 -1.88 -8.84 -23.85
CA SER A 183 -1.46 -9.31 -25.18
C SER A 183 -1.13 -8.16 -26.14
N ASN A 184 -1.57 -6.94 -25.84
CA ASN A 184 -1.33 -5.77 -26.69
C ASN A 184 0.12 -5.27 -26.50
N ARG A 185 0.90 -5.27 -27.59
CA ARG A 185 2.32 -4.88 -27.59
C ARG A 185 2.54 -3.43 -27.14
N TRP A 186 1.68 -2.50 -27.55
CA TRP A 186 1.77 -1.10 -27.14
C TRP A 186 1.44 -0.93 -25.66
N ALA A 187 0.36 -1.55 -25.20
CA ALA A 187 -0.01 -1.54 -23.78
C ALA A 187 1.11 -2.15 -22.93
N LYS A 188 1.73 -3.24 -23.40
CA LYS A 188 2.89 -3.86 -22.75
C LYS A 188 4.09 -2.93 -22.69
N PHE A 189 4.44 -2.27 -23.79
CA PHE A 189 5.52 -1.29 -23.83
C PHE A 189 5.28 -0.14 -22.85
N LEU A 190 4.08 0.45 -22.85
CA LEU A 190 3.71 1.52 -21.92
C LEU A 190 3.78 1.07 -20.46
N ALA A 191 3.29 -0.13 -20.15
CA ALA A 191 3.38 -0.69 -18.81
C ALA A 191 4.84 -0.91 -18.38
N ILE A 192 5.70 -1.44 -19.25
CA ILE A 192 7.15 -1.58 -18.98
C ILE A 192 7.81 -0.21 -18.77
N ALA A 193 7.53 0.77 -19.62
CA ALA A 193 8.02 2.14 -19.45
C ALA A 193 7.57 2.74 -18.11
N SER A 194 6.35 2.43 -17.68
CA SER A 194 5.82 2.84 -16.37
C SER A 194 6.61 2.22 -15.21
N VAL A 195 7.05 0.96 -15.32
CA VAL A 195 7.92 0.33 -14.31
C VAL A 195 9.22 1.12 -14.15
N PHE A 196 9.89 1.44 -15.27
CA PHE A 196 11.13 2.21 -15.22
C PHE A 196 10.92 3.63 -14.70
N PHE A 197 9.84 4.29 -15.13
CA PHE A 197 9.54 5.65 -14.73
C PHE A 197 9.20 5.74 -13.24
N THR A 198 8.34 4.86 -12.72
CA THR A 198 8.03 4.78 -11.29
C THR A 198 9.24 4.38 -10.45
N PHE A 199 10.14 3.55 -10.99
CA PHE A 199 11.43 3.26 -10.35
C PHE A 199 12.33 4.49 -10.24
N TYR A 200 12.46 5.25 -11.32
CA TYR A 200 13.22 6.50 -11.34
C TYR A 200 12.69 7.48 -10.29
N VAL A 201 11.37 7.74 -10.29
CA VAL A 201 10.77 8.66 -9.31
C VAL A 201 10.90 8.14 -7.88
N GLY A 202 10.69 6.85 -7.65
CA GLY A 202 10.87 6.23 -6.34
C GLY A 202 12.30 6.40 -5.82
N ARG A 203 13.32 6.32 -6.67
CA ARG A 203 14.72 6.59 -6.29
C ARG A 203 14.98 8.04 -5.89
N LEU A 204 14.31 9.00 -6.51
CA LEU A 204 14.43 10.42 -6.17
C LEU A 204 13.95 10.74 -4.75
N THR A 205 13.07 9.91 -4.18
CA THR A 205 12.61 10.03 -2.78
C THR A 205 13.69 9.73 -1.74
N LYS A 206 14.79 9.08 -2.16
CA LYS A 206 15.86 8.56 -1.29
C LYS A 206 15.32 7.80 -0.08
N SER A 207 14.25 7.02 -0.29
CA SER A 207 13.69 6.14 0.75
C SER A 207 14.42 4.80 0.73
N ASP A 208 15.07 4.44 1.83
CA ASP A 208 15.73 3.14 1.94
C ASP A 208 14.70 2.01 1.94
N ALA A 209 13.58 2.20 2.63
CA ALA A 209 12.46 1.26 2.59
C ALA A 209 12.00 0.98 1.16
N TYR A 210 11.97 1.99 0.28
CA TYR A 210 11.68 1.81 -1.14
C TYR A 210 12.73 0.98 -1.87
N LEU A 211 14.01 1.23 -1.61
CA LEU A 211 15.10 0.48 -2.23
C LEU A 211 15.04 -1.00 -1.84
N TYR A 212 14.95 -1.29 -0.53
CA TYR A 212 14.81 -2.64 0.00
C TYR A 212 13.57 -3.34 -0.57
N THR A 213 12.43 -2.64 -0.56
CA THR A 213 11.17 -3.17 -1.09
C THR A 213 11.30 -3.51 -2.58
N SER A 214 11.88 -2.62 -3.38
CA SER A 214 12.04 -2.81 -4.82
C SER A 214 12.92 -4.02 -5.14
N ILE A 215 14.01 -4.20 -4.40
CA ILE A 215 14.95 -5.30 -4.59
C ILE A 215 14.31 -6.62 -4.21
N LEU A 216 13.72 -6.72 -3.01
CA LEU A 216 13.10 -7.96 -2.55
C LEU A 216 11.86 -8.33 -3.40
N THR A 217 11.14 -7.33 -3.90
CA THR A 217 10.03 -7.54 -4.84
C THR A 217 10.53 -8.06 -6.19
N CYS A 218 11.63 -7.50 -6.71
CA CYS A 218 12.27 -7.98 -7.94
C CYS A 218 12.74 -9.43 -7.78
N LEU A 219 13.44 -9.74 -6.69
CA LEU A 219 13.92 -11.09 -6.37
C LEU A 219 12.76 -12.07 -6.23
N THR A 220 11.67 -11.67 -5.57
CA THR A 220 10.45 -12.47 -5.47
C THR A 220 9.90 -12.76 -6.85
N PHE A 221 9.67 -11.73 -7.67
CA PHE A 221 9.13 -11.89 -9.02
C PHE A 221 10.00 -12.81 -9.89
N LEU A 222 11.32 -12.63 -9.86
CA LEU A 222 12.26 -13.48 -10.59
C LEU A 222 12.24 -14.93 -10.08
N GLY A 223 12.25 -15.14 -8.76
CA GLY A 223 12.17 -16.46 -8.15
C GLY A 223 10.89 -17.22 -8.52
N LEU A 224 9.76 -16.53 -8.55
CA LEU A 224 8.49 -17.10 -9.00
C LEU A 224 8.49 -17.40 -10.50
N GLY A 225 9.06 -16.50 -11.31
CA GLY A 225 9.28 -16.73 -12.73
C GLY A 225 10.14 -17.97 -13.00
N ILE A 226 11.23 -18.17 -12.26
CA ILE A 226 12.08 -19.37 -12.33
C ILE A 226 11.29 -20.62 -11.95
N ARG A 227 10.54 -20.58 -10.86
CA ARG A 227 9.71 -21.72 -10.42
C ARG A 227 8.71 -22.11 -11.50
N THR A 228 8.01 -21.14 -12.08
CA THR A 228 7.05 -21.38 -13.16
C THR A 228 7.76 -21.93 -14.40
N TRP A 229 8.94 -21.40 -14.71
CA TRP A 229 9.82 -21.88 -15.79
C TRP A 229 10.26 -23.34 -15.60
N ILE A 230 10.75 -23.73 -14.42
CA ILE A 230 11.15 -25.11 -14.12
C ILE A 230 9.97 -26.08 -14.27
N LYS A 231 8.78 -25.68 -13.79
CA LYS A 231 7.58 -26.53 -13.86
C LYS A 231 7.00 -26.68 -15.26
N THR A 232 7.29 -25.75 -16.17
CA THR A 232 6.75 -25.73 -17.54
C THR A 232 7.78 -26.06 -18.61
N ALA A 233 9.03 -26.33 -18.24
CA ALA A 233 10.12 -26.56 -19.16
C ALA A 233 9.99 -27.90 -19.90
N GLY A 234 9.44 -27.86 -21.11
CA GLY A 234 9.85 -28.73 -22.21
C GLY A 234 11.17 -28.27 -22.86
N ASN A 235 11.76 -29.11 -23.70
CA ASN A 235 13.16 -29.05 -24.17
C ASN A 235 13.55 -27.90 -25.14
N LYS A 236 12.73 -26.85 -25.31
CA LYS A 236 13.02 -25.76 -26.28
C LYS A 236 13.46 -24.47 -25.59
N VAL A 237 14.68 -24.03 -25.88
CA VAL A 237 15.23 -22.74 -25.44
C VAL A 237 14.52 -21.60 -26.17
N SER A 238 13.95 -20.64 -25.45
CA SER A 238 13.26 -19.47 -26.03
C SER A 238 13.93 -18.16 -25.60
N LEU A 239 13.80 -17.11 -26.40
CA LEU A 239 14.34 -15.75 -26.15
C LEU A 239 13.93 -15.18 -24.77
N SER A 240 12.74 -15.54 -24.28
CA SER A 240 12.31 -15.19 -22.93
C SER A 240 13.14 -15.85 -21.82
N ARG A 241 13.71 -17.04 -22.06
CA ARG A 241 14.64 -17.70 -21.14
C ARG A 241 15.96 -16.94 -21.02
N GLN A 242 16.48 -16.43 -22.13
CA GLN A 242 17.71 -15.64 -22.16
C GLN A 242 17.52 -14.29 -21.45
N ALA A 243 16.39 -13.61 -21.68
CA ALA A 243 16.06 -12.37 -20.98
C ALA A 243 15.88 -12.56 -19.47
N LEU A 244 15.25 -13.66 -19.02
CA LEU A 244 15.10 -13.98 -17.60
C LEU A 244 16.45 -14.28 -16.93
N LEU A 245 17.32 -15.04 -17.61
CA LEU A 245 18.69 -15.30 -17.15
C LEU A 245 19.52 -14.03 -17.04
N LEU A 246 19.44 -13.12 -18.02
CA LEU A 246 20.11 -11.83 -17.97
C LEU A 246 19.57 -10.93 -16.85
N LEU A 247 18.26 -10.94 -16.61
CA LEU A 247 17.67 -10.24 -15.47
C LEU A 247 18.12 -10.83 -14.13
N LEU A 248 18.25 -12.16 -14.03
CA LEU A 248 18.79 -12.81 -12.83
C LEU A 248 20.24 -12.42 -12.59
N ILE A 249 21.06 -12.50 -13.63
CA ILE A 249 22.48 -12.11 -13.57
C ILE A 249 22.60 -10.62 -13.21
N GLY A 250 21.71 -9.75 -13.70
CA GLY A 250 21.69 -8.33 -13.32
C GLY A 250 21.11 -8.05 -11.93
N SER A 251 20.26 -8.93 -11.40
CA SER A 251 19.70 -8.80 -10.05
C SER A 251 20.71 -9.16 -8.96
N ILE A 252 21.70 -10.02 -9.27
CA ILE A 252 22.75 -10.43 -8.34
C ILE A 252 23.65 -9.25 -7.94
N PRO A 253 24.22 -8.43 -8.84
CA PRO A 253 24.94 -7.20 -8.48
C PRO A 253 24.11 -6.21 -7.66
N MET A 254 22.81 -6.07 -7.95
CA MET A 254 21.91 -5.24 -7.14
C MET A 254 21.75 -5.79 -5.72
N ALA A 255 21.55 -7.10 -5.56
CA ALA A 255 21.50 -7.73 -4.24
C ALA A 255 22.85 -7.66 -3.51
N VAL A 256 23.96 -7.83 -4.23
CA VAL A 256 25.33 -7.78 -3.68
C VAL A 256 25.74 -6.37 -3.25
N SER A 257 25.19 -5.32 -3.87
CA SER A 257 25.41 -3.94 -3.44
C SER A 257 24.81 -3.61 -2.06
N ILE A 258 23.93 -4.47 -1.53
CA ILE A 258 23.37 -4.36 -0.17
C ILE A 258 24.18 -5.17 0.85
N THR A 259 25.00 -6.13 0.41
CA THR A 259 25.73 -7.06 1.28
C THR A 259 26.62 -6.38 2.34
N PRO A 260 27.28 -5.22 2.10
CA PRO A 260 28.03 -4.51 3.15
C PRO A 260 27.16 -3.98 4.30
N TYR A 261 25.84 -3.86 4.12
CA TYR A 261 24.90 -3.32 5.11
C TYR A 261 24.25 -4.40 5.99
N VAL A 262 24.31 -5.68 5.59
CA VAL A 262 23.60 -6.78 6.27
C VAL A 262 24.53 -7.71 7.06
N LEU A 263 25.82 -7.78 6.71
CA LEU A 263 26.74 -8.79 7.23
C LEU A 263 27.71 -8.36 8.35
N SER A 264 27.58 -7.16 8.94
CA SER A 264 28.33 -6.84 10.17
C SER A 264 27.50 -7.21 11.42
N GLU A 265 27.93 -8.28 12.13
CA GLU A 265 27.44 -8.81 13.43
C GLU A 265 27.22 -7.71 14.50
N ALA A 266 26.33 -7.73 15.52
CA ALA A 266 25.29 -8.63 16.01
C ALA A 266 24.19 -7.83 16.77
N SER A 267 23.20 -7.26 16.07
CA SER A 267 21.88 -6.87 16.62
C SER A 267 20.89 -6.67 15.45
N THR A 268 20.22 -7.73 15.04
CA THR A 268 19.50 -7.83 13.76
C THR A 268 18.37 -6.80 13.59
N LEU A 269 17.76 -6.35 14.70
CA LEU A 269 16.69 -5.35 14.69
C LEU A 269 17.22 -3.92 14.60
N GLU A 270 18.33 -3.64 15.28
CA GLU A 270 18.98 -2.32 15.27
C GLU A 270 19.63 -2.04 13.92
N ASN A 271 20.28 -3.03 13.31
CA ASN A 271 20.85 -2.89 11.98
C ASN A 271 19.76 -2.79 10.90
N PHE A 272 18.62 -3.47 11.06
CA PHE A 272 17.46 -3.26 10.20
C PHE A 272 16.87 -1.86 10.38
N ALA A 273 16.78 -1.35 11.61
CA ALA A 273 16.34 0.02 11.86
C ALA A 273 17.30 1.05 11.26
N LYS A 274 18.63 0.87 11.44
CA LYS A 274 19.71 1.71 10.86
C LYS A 274 19.72 1.67 9.35
N SER A 275 19.45 0.53 8.74
CA SER A 275 19.41 0.42 7.28
C SER A 275 18.20 1.12 6.66
N LEU A 276 17.17 1.42 7.47
CA LEU A 276 15.99 2.15 7.05
C LEU A 276 16.08 3.67 7.32
N THR A 277 17.20 4.16 7.88
CA THR A 277 17.39 5.57 8.26
C THR A 277 18.43 6.29 7.40
N LYS A 278 18.29 7.61 7.33
CA LYS A 278 18.97 8.51 6.40
C LYS A 278 20.50 8.48 6.57
N ASP A 279 21.25 8.63 5.48
CA ASP A 279 22.68 8.99 5.41
C ASP A 279 23.72 7.91 5.78
N ASN A 280 23.72 6.76 5.09
CA ASN A 280 24.90 5.87 4.96
C ASN A 280 25.66 5.54 6.28
N GLY A 281 24.98 5.51 7.43
CA GLY A 281 25.59 5.14 8.71
C GLY A 281 26.26 6.29 9.51
N GLY A 282 25.87 7.54 9.29
CA GLY A 282 26.30 8.68 10.12
C GLY A 282 25.59 8.75 11.49
N GLU A 283 25.98 9.69 12.36
CA GLU A 283 25.37 9.90 13.69
C GLU A 283 23.85 10.16 13.62
N ALA A 284 23.39 10.93 12.63
CA ALA A 284 21.96 11.17 12.40
C ALA A 284 21.19 9.89 11.99
N THR A 285 21.86 8.93 11.35
CA THR A 285 21.32 7.60 11.02
C THR A 285 21.07 6.78 12.28
N ALA A 286 22.01 6.82 13.22
CA ALA A 286 21.92 6.12 14.50
C ALA A 286 20.81 6.70 15.37
N GLU A 287 20.74 8.03 15.51
CA GLU A 287 19.70 8.70 16.30
C GLU A 287 18.28 8.42 15.77
N THR A 288 18.10 8.44 14.44
CA THR A 288 16.80 8.12 13.83
C THR A 288 16.43 6.64 14.02
N ALA A 289 17.42 5.74 14.03
CA ALA A 289 17.20 4.31 14.22
C ALA A 289 16.84 3.99 15.67
N GLU A 290 17.57 4.58 16.62
CA GLU A 290 17.27 4.52 18.04
C GLU A 290 15.87 5.05 18.33
N LEU A 291 15.49 6.18 17.71
CA LEU A 291 14.14 6.72 17.81
C LEU A 291 13.07 5.72 17.35
N ARG A 292 13.28 5.03 16.23
CA ARG A 292 12.31 4.02 15.75
C ARG A 292 12.22 2.82 16.70
N LEU A 293 13.35 2.31 17.17
CA LEU A 293 13.36 1.21 18.14
C LEU A 293 12.66 1.60 19.43
N PHE A 294 12.88 2.82 19.92
CA PHE A 294 12.17 3.36 21.07
C PHE A 294 10.65 3.39 20.84
N LEU A 295 10.20 3.91 19.69
CA LEU A 295 8.77 3.95 19.35
C LEU A 295 8.16 2.54 19.23
N TRP A 296 8.93 1.58 18.71
CA TRP A 296 8.48 0.19 18.56
C TRP A 296 8.37 -0.52 19.90
N ASP A 297 9.36 -0.35 20.77
CA ASP A 297 9.34 -0.89 22.13
C ASP A 297 8.18 -0.29 22.94
N ALA A 298 8.00 1.03 22.88
CA ALA A 298 6.90 1.71 23.52
C ALA A 298 5.52 1.27 22.97
N ALA A 299 5.41 0.97 21.67
CA ALA A 299 4.18 0.44 21.09
C ALA A 299 3.89 -0.99 21.55
N LEU A 300 4.91 -1.85 21.65
CA LEU A 300 4.77 -3.20 22.20
C LEU A 300 4.35 -3.16 23.67
N GLU A 301 5.02 -2.33 24.47
CA GLU A 301 4.68 -2.13 25.88
C GLU A 301 3.23 -1.66 26.04
N LYS A 302 2.81 -0.65 25.26
CA LYS A 302 1.42 -0.16 25.27
C LYS A 302 0.41 -1.22 24.86
N GLY A 303 0.70 -1.99 23.82
CA GLY A 303 -0.14 -3.09 23.41
C GLY A 303 -0.32 -4.14 24.51
N VAL A 304 0.77 -4.51 25.21
CA VAL A 304 0.72 -5.44 26.35
C VAL A 304 -0.04 -4.84 27.54
N GLN A 305 0.20 -3.57 27.88
CA GLN A 305 -0.50 -2.86 28.95
C GLN A 305 -2.01 -2.78 28.72
N SER A 306 -2.45 -2.69 27.46
CA SER A 306 -3.88 -2.74 27.09
C SER A 306 -4.50 -4.15 27.20
N GLY A 307 -3.76 -5.13 27.71
CA GLY A 307 -4.18 -6.54 27.71
C GLY A 307 -4.23 -7.15 26.30
N SER A 308 -3.50 -6.59 25.34
CA SER A 308 -3.57 -6.93 23.91
C SER A 308 -4.95 -6.72 23.27
N MET A 309 -5.80 -5.89 23.86
CA MET A 309 -7.13 -5.53 23.32
C MET A 309 -7.09 -4.25 22.48
N GLY A 310 -6.00 -3.47 22.56
CA GLY A 310 -5.86 -2.19 21.87
C GLY A 310 -6.48 -1.02 22.64
N LEU A 311 -6.33 0.18 22.08
CA LEU A 311 -6.70 1.47 22.65
C LEU A 311 -7.60 2.30 21.71
N GLY A 312 -8.10 1.68 20.64
CA GLY A 312 -8.97 2.28 19.64
C GLY A 312 -8.22 2.99 18.52
N PRO A 313 -8.93 3.60 17.55
CA PRO A 313 -8.28 4.30 16.43
C PRO A 313 -7.42 5.48 16.90
N GLY A 314 -6.34 5.77 16.18
CA GLY A 314 -5.44 6.89 16.46
C GLY A 314 -4.07 6.50 17.02
N PRO A 315 -3.21 7.49 17.28
CA PRO A 315 -1.90 7.29 17.89
C PRO A 315 -1.97 7.06 19.40
N HIS A 316 -1.12 6.17 19.92
CA HIS A 316 -1.10 5.78 21.35
C HIS A 316 0.30 5.71 21.98
N VAL A 317 1.35 5.89 21.19
CA VAL A 317 2.74 5.77 21.67
C VAL A 317 3.15 7.07 22.38
N ASN A 318 3.86 6.93 23.50
CA ASN A 318 4.39 8.07 24.24
C ASN A 318 5.51 8.77 23.43
N ARG A 319 5.73 10.07 23.70
CA ARG A 319 6.80 10.81 23.04
C ARG A 319 8.19 10.35 23.51
N PRO A 320 9.21 10.38 22.63
CA PRO A 320 10.58 10.18 23.03
C PRO A 320 11.07 11.34 23.92
N PRO A 321 11.93 11.07 24.92
CA PRO A 321 12.43 12.08 25.86
C PRO A 321 13.24 13.21 25.19
N THR A 322 13.79 12.98 24.01
CA THR A 322 14.65 13.96 23.30
C THR A 322 13.89 15.17 22.75
N TRP A 323 12.55 15.11 22.67
CA TRP A 323 11.71 16.18 22.11
C TRP A 323 11.20 17.19 23.16
N GLU A 324 11.58 17.01 24.43
CA GLU A 324 11.05 17.75 25.59
C GLU A 324 11.52 19.22 25.67
N ARG A 325 12.52 19.67 24.89
CA ARG A 325 13.08 21.03 25.08
C ARG A 325 12.32 22.17 24.40
N GLN A 326 11.33 21.93 23.54
CA GLN A 326 10.75 23.03 22.74
C GLN A 326 9.22 23.12 22.72
N PHE A 327 8.46 22.06 23.05
CA PHE A 327 6.99 22.07 22.90
C PHE A 327 6.25 21.24 23.98
N ASP A 328 6.57 21.48 25.24
CA ASP A 328 6.03 20.79 26.43
C ASP A 328 4.50 20.97 26.64
N PHE A 329 3.86 21.83 25.84
CA PHE A 329 2.41 22.12 25.88
C PHE A 329 1.57 21.37 24.83
N LEU A 330 2.18 20.55 23.96
CA LEU A 330 1.45 19.73 22.99
C LEU A 330 1.35 18.27 23.49
N THR A 331 0.34 17.95 24.27
CA THR A 331 0.01 16.62 24.84
C THR A 331 -0.50 15.58 23.81
N ARG A 332 0.12 15.50 22.62
CA ARG A 332 -0.37 14.61 21.54
C ARG A 332 0.44 13.30 21.47
N PRO A 333 -0.22 12.12 21.51
CA PRO A 333 0.45 10.83 21.34
C PRO A 333 1.00 10.65 19.92
N PHE A 334 1.95 9.72 19.77
CA PHE A 334 2.66 9.40 18.53
C PHE A 334 2.24 8.06 17.94
N GLU A 335 2.55 7.88 16.66
CA GLU A 335 2.46 6.60 15.96
C GLU A 335 3.79 5.85 16.08
N ALA A 336 3.72 4.52 16.09
CA ALA A 336 4.91 3.67 16.01
C ALA A 336 5.56 3.74 14.62
N HIS A 337 4.84 4.30 13.64
CA HIS A 337 5.21 4.31 12.23
C HIS A 337 5.49 2.90 11.72
N SER A 338 4.70 1.93 12.17
CA SER A 338 4.77 0.53 11.73
C SER A 338 3.36 0.01 11.70
N THR A 339 2.89 -0.42 10.54
CA THR A 339 1.49 -0.83 10.37
C THR A 339 1.08 -1.91 11.37
N VAL A 340 1.99 -2.87 11.66
CA VAL A 340 1.72 -3.96 12.59
C VAL A 340 1.63 -3.44 14.02
N LEU A 341 2.57 -2.60 14.45
CA LEU A 341 2.61 -2.09 15.83
C LEU A 341 1.52 -1.05 16.10
N ASP A 342 1.26 -0.18 15.13
CA ASP A 342 0.14 0.76 15.20
C ASP A 342 -1.19 0.00 15.28
N LEU A 343 -1.41 -1.04 14.46
CA LEU A 343 -2.60 -1.88 14.63
C LEU A 343 -2.66 -2.62 15.96
N TYR A 344 -1.51 -3.07 16.48
CA TYR A 344 -1.45 -3.73 17.78
C TYR A 344 -1.86 -2.78 18.90
N THR A 345 -1.42 -1.52 18.87
CA THR A 345 -1.86 -0.51 19.84
C THR A 345 -3.31 -0.09 19.63
N GLN A 346 -3.81 -0.09 18.39
CA GLN A 346 -5.18 0.37 18.10
C GLN A 346 -6.25 -0.70 18.38
N GLY A 347 -6.12 -1.89 17.82
CA GLY A 347 -7.14 -2.96 17.96
C GLY A 347 -6.56 -4.28 18.49
N GLY A 348 -5.37 -4.23 19.09
CA GLY A 348 -4.80 -5.37 19.79
C GLY A 348 -4.33 -6.49 18.86
N ALA A 349 -4.13 -7.67 19.46
CA ALA A 349 -3.70 -8.86 18.74
C ALA A 349 -4.73 -9.27 17.67
N ILE A 350 -6.02 -9.00 17.91
CA ILE A 350 -7.11 -9.31 16.97
C ILE A 350 -6.93 -8.55 15.65
N SER A 351 -6.64 -7.25 15.70
CA SER A 351 -6.40 -6.45 14.48
C SER A 351 -5.16 -6.91 13.70
N VAL A 352 -4.08 -7.29 14.39
CA VAL A 352 -2.88 -7.82 13.74
C VAL A 352 -3.16 -9.15 13.05
N LEU A 353 -3.87 -10.07 13.72
CA LEU A 353 -4.25 -11.36 13.14
C LEU A 353 -5.22 -11.19 11.98
N ALA A 354 -6.17 -10.25 12.06
CA ALA A 354 -7.08 -9.91 10.97
C ALA A 354 -6.31 -9.39 9.74
N LEU A 355 -5.32 -8.52 9.95
CA LEU A 355 -4.45 -8.03 8.86
C LEU A 355 -3.66 -9.19 8.23
N ALA A 356 -3.03 -10.03 9.05
CA ALA A 356 -2.29 -11.19 8.57
C ALA A 356 -3.17 -12.15 7.76
N TRP A 357 -4.42 -12.37 8.21
CA TRP A 357 -5.40 -13.19 7.51
C TRP A 357 -5.76 -12.61 6.13
N ILE A 358 -6.12 -11.33 6.04
CA ILE A 358 -6.58 -10.74 4.78
C ILE A 358 -5.43 -10.61 3.77
N VAL A 359 -4.22 -10.26 4.24
CA VAL A 359 -3.00 -10.22 3.41
C VAL A 359 -2.63 -11.63 2.94
N GLY A 360 -2.62 -12.60 3.84
CA GLY A 360 -2.35 -14.00 3.51
C GLY A 360 -3.33 -14.55 2.47
N THR A 361 -4.61 -14.21 2.61
CA THR A 361 -5.65 -14.59 1.65
C THR A 361 -5.44 -13.94 0.28
N ALA A 362 -5.07 -12.66 0.24
CA ALA A 362 -4.73 -11.97 -1.00
C ALA A 362 -3.50 -12.59 -1.71
N VAL A 363 -2.44 -12.91 -0.95
CA VAL A 363 -1.25 -13.61 -1.47
C VAL A 363 -1.61 -14.98 -2.01
N MET A 364 -2.38 -15.78 -1.27
CA MET A 364 -2.82 -17.10 -1.70
C MET A 364 -3.70 -17.03 -2.95
N SER A 365 -4.58 -16.02 -3.04
CA SER A 365 -5.44 -15.79 -4.20
C SER A 365 -4.61 -15.52 -5.45
N ALA A 366 -3.69 -14.53 -5.39
CA ALA A 366 -2.78 -14.20 -6.48
C ALA A 366 -1.88 -15.38 -6.90
N TRP A 367 -1.37 -16.13 -5.91
CA TRP A 367 -0.56 -17.31 -6.12
C TRP A 367 -1.30 -18.43 -6.85
N ARG A 368 -2.52 -18.75 -6.41
CA ARG A 368 -3.35 -19.81 -7.02
C ARG A 368 -3.73 -19.45 -8.45
N ALA A 369 -3.94 -18.18 -8.75
CA ALA A 369 -4.14 -17.70 -10.13
C ALA A 369 -2.86 -17.60 -10.97
N LYS A 370 -1.69 -17.96 -10.41
CA LYS A 370 -0.39 -17.90 -11.11
C LYS A 370 -0.07 -16.48 -11.60
N LEU A 371 -0.46 -15.47 -10.82
CA LEU A 371 -0.19 -14.07 -11.10
C LEU A 371 1.03 -13.63 -10.30
N ASP A 372 2.21 -14.08 -10.73
CA ASP A 372 3.49 -13.88 -10.02
C ASP A 372 3.78 -12.40 -9.68
N ALA A 373 3.42 -11.48 -10.57
CA ALA A 373 3.56 -10.04 -10.35
C ALA A 373 2.63 -9.49 -9.24
N LEU A 374 1.43 -10.08 -9.04
CA LEU A 374 0.56 -9.69 -7.93
C LEU A 374 1.05 -10.23 -6.59
N VAL A 375 1.67 -11.42 -6.59
CA VAL A 375 2.35 -11.93 -5.38
C VAL A 375 3.51 -11.02 -5.01
N ALA A 376 4.31 -10.60 -5.99
CA ALA A 376 5.39 -9.63 -5.80
C ALA A 376 4.86 -8.27 -5.28
N LEU A 377 3.73 -7.77 -5.81
CA LEU A 377 3.04 -6.59 -5.30
C LEU A 377 2.64 -6.73 -3.81
N MET A 378 2.11 -7.88 -3.40
CA MET A 378 1.77 -8.10 -1.99
C MET A 378 3.01 -8.15 -1.09
N VAL A 379 4.11 -8.76 -1.56
CA VAL A 379 5.40 -8.72 -0.85
C VAL A 379 5.89 -7.28 -0.70
N SER A 380 5.74 -6.46 -1.74
CA SER A 380 6.06 -5.02 -1.69
C SER A 380 5.31 -4.31 -0.56
N ILE A 381 3.99 -4.51 -0.48
CA ILE A 381 3.13 -3.95 0.59
C ILE A 381 3.58 -4.42 1.97
N VAL A 382 3.84 -5.72 2.15
CA VAL A 382 4.25 -6.29 3.44
C VAL A 382 5.56 -5.67 3.93
N ILE A 383 6.59 -5.60 3.08
CA ILE A 383 7.89 -5.04 3.46
C ILE A 383 7.76 -3.56 3.81
N PHE A 384 7.04 -2.80 2.98
CA PHE A 384 6.86 -1.37 3.21
C PHE A 384 6.07 -1.07 4.49
N SER A 385 5.18 -1.99 4.89
CA SER A 385 4.36 -1.88 6.11
C SER A 385 5.14 -2.04 7.42
N ILE A 386 6.34 -2.62 7.37
CA ILE A 386 7.15 -2.86 8.57
C ILE A 386 7.61 -1.53 9.18
N PRO A 387 8.24 -0.60 8.41
CA PRO A 387 8.68 0.69 8.94
C PRO A 387 7.77 1.87 8.59
N HIS A 388 6.55 1.61 8.09
CA HIS A 388 5.59 2.67 7.82
C HIS A 388 4.17 2.25 8.19
N LEU A 389 3.37 3.21 8.63
CA LEU A 389 1.93 3.07 8.75
C LEU A 389 1.27 3.28 7.38
N ILE A 390 0.93 2.18 6.69
CA ILE A 390 0.41 2.24 5.32
C ILE A 390 -1.07 1.89 5.21
N ILE A 391 -1.68 1.40 6.29
CA ILE A 391 -3.06 0.89 6.28
C ILE A 391 -4.11 1.95 5.98
N ARG A 392 -3.79 3.24 6.13
CA ARG A 392 -4.72 4.33 5.80
C ARG A 392 -4.70 4.71 4.31
N HIS A 393 -3.78 4.16 3.51
CA HIS A 393 -3.65 4.57 2.11
C HIS A 393 -4.59 3.78 1.18
N PRO A 394 -5.44 4.46 0.39
CA PRO A 394 -6.34 3.80 -0.56
C PRO A 394 -5.66 2.90 -1.59
N ILE A 395 -4.42 3.23 -1.99
CA ILE A 395 -3.65 2.44 -2.97
C ILE A 395 -3.30 1.02 -2.46
N VAL A 396 -3.05 0.88 -1.15
CA VAL A 396 -2.78 -0.43 -0.51
C VAL A 396 -4.02 -1.31 -0.60
N TRP A 397 -5.18 -0.74 -0.28
CA TRP A 397 -6.45 -1.42 -0.30
C TRP A 397 -6.97 -1.72 -1.71
N PHE A 398 -6.68 -0.85 -2.67
CA PHE A 398 -6.93 -1.13 -4.08
C PHE A 398 -6.13 -2.35 -4.55
N ALA A 399 -4.83 -2.39 -4.25
CA ALA A 399 -3.96 -3.52 -4.59
C ALA A 399 -4.42 -4.83 -3.92
N LEU A 400 -4.76 -4.77 -2.63
CA LEU A 400 -5.25 -5.94 -1.89
C LEU A 400 -6.57 -6.45 -2.48
N THR A 401 -7.51 -5.56 -2.78
CA THR A 401 -8.80 -5.90 -3.41
C THR A 401 -8.59 -6.53 -4.79
N LEU A 402 -7.68 -5.97 -5.60
CA LEU A 402 -7.32 -6.53 -6.90
C LEU A 402 -6.79 -7.96 -6.76
N CYS A 403 -5.90 -8.24 -5.79
CA CYS A 403 -5.37 -9.57 -5.53
C CYS A 403 -6.46 -10.57 -5.10
N LEU A 404 -7.36 -10.18 -4.21
CA LEU A 404 -8.47 -11.02 -3.75
C LEU A 404 -9.41 -11.40 -4.90
N VAL A 405 -9.75 -10.43 -5.76
CA VAL A 405 -10.66 -10.64 -6.89
C VAL A 405 -10.00 -11.42 -8.04
N ALA A 406 -8.73 -11.14 -8.34
CA ALA A 406 -8.03 -11.75 -9.48
C ALA A 406 -7.78 -13.26 -9.32
N GLY A 407 -7.74 -13.76 -8.08
CA GLY A 407 -7.39 -15.16 -7.80
C GLY A 407 -8.52 -16.17 -7.92
N ARG A 408 -9.73 -15.75 -8.34
CA ARG A 408 -10.92 -16.61 -8.31
C ARG A 408 -11.46 -16.92 -9.70
N PRO A 409 -11.80 -18.20 -9.99
CA PRO A 409 -12.39 -18.57 -11.27
C PRO A 409 -13.72 -17.83 -11.48
N ARG A 410 -13.96 -17.39 -12.71
CA ARG A 410 -15.28 -16.89 -13.12
C ARG A 410 -16.29 -17.97 -12.79
N GLU A 411 -17.22 -17.70 -11.87
CA GLU A 411 -18.44 -18.48 -11.81
C GLU A 411 -19.03 -18.45 -13.22
N LEU A 412 -19.09 -19.63 -13.84
CA LEU A 412 -19.91 -19.87 -15.01
C LEU A 412 -21.32 -19.48 -14.58
N SER A 413 -21.74 -18.27 -14.92
CA SER A 413 -23.12 -17.86 -14.78
C SER A 413 -23.94 -18.99 -15.41
N PRO A 414 -24.79 -19.69 -14.65
CA PRO A 414 -25.63 -20.70 -15.25
C PRO A 414 -26.46 -19.92 -16.26
N ARG A 415 -26.23 -20.20 -17.55
CA ARG A 415 -27.18 -19.84 -18.59
C ARG A 415 -28.47 -20.55 -18.18
N LEU A 416 -29.32 -19.83 -17.44
CA LEU A 416 -30.74 -20.09 -17.43
C LEU A 416 -31.17 -19.78 -18.85
N GLU A 417 -31.03 -20.78 -19.74
CA GLU A 417 -31.78 -20.75 -20.99
C GLU A 417 -33.25 -20.63 -20.59
N PRO A 418 -33.99 -19.66 -21.16
CA PRO A 418 -35.41 -19.59 -20.92
C PRO A 418 -36.00 -20.93 -21.38
N MET A 419 -36.58 -21.68 -20.44
CA MET A 419 -37.42 -22.83 -20.75
C MET A 419 -38.41 -22.38 -21.83
N LYS A 420 -38.23 -22.88 -23.05
CA LYS A 420 -39.28 -22.81 -24.07
C LYS A 420 -40.42 -23.66 -23.53
N VAL A 421 -41.45 -22.99 -23.04
CA VAL A 421 -42.75 -23.61 -22.78
C VAL A 421 -43.27 -24.02 -24.15
N ALA A 422 -43.35 -25.33 -24.38
CA ALA A 422 -43.97 -25.93 -25.55
C ALA A 422 -45.48 -26.06 -25.34
#